data_AF-A0A8J6IDR1-F1
#
_entry.id   AF-A0A8J6IDR1-F1
#
_cell.length_a   1.000
_cell.length_b   1.000
_cell.length_c   1.000
_cell.angle_alpha   90.00
_cell.angle_beta   90.00
_cell.angle_gamma   90.00
#
_symmetry.space_group_name_H-M   'P 1'
#
loop_
_entity.id
_entity.type
_entity.pdbx_description
1 polymer ?
#
loop_
_entity_poly.entity_id
_entity_poly.type
_entity_poly.pdbx_seq_one_letter_code
_entity_poly.pdbx_strand_id
1 'polypeptide(L)'
;MALTRTLKLTLPKLMVGKDVEAHKRGVARALGSGRLTTLMSKAPIVRRTFGVFFVTDVKRLQELAGISQSGVIGPVTHDLIYDHMDDLAVRLLKEYAASVRPRLVEPNQGFNSLHSSLWEAYTIGRRMGLSDLGTYNPASRLPSGAPSDHAVNPAMAFDLGFSPGTGWNNITARAFAEKMAGRAETEYVILGDRIWSRDRGWRRYSYGGHEGHVHCSGIR
;
A
#
# COMPACT_ATOMS: atom_id res chain seq x y z
N MET A 1 24.79 11.04 9.90
CA MET A 1 24.05 11.01 8.62
C MET A 1 22.56 10.91 8.93
N ALA A 2 21.80 11.98 8.72
CA ALA A 2 20.38 12.03 9.04
C ALA A 2 19.56 11.25 7.99
N LEU A 3 19.18 10.02 8.33
CA LEU A 3 18.22 9.18 7.59
C LEU A 3 16.76 9.49 7.97
N THR A 4 16.52 10.57 8.70
CA THR A 4 15.22 10.96 9.23
C THR A 4 14.46 11.83 8.24
N ARG A 5 13.96 11.20 7.16
CA ARG A 5 12.74 11.73 6.53
C ARG A 5 11.62 11.52 7.53
N THR A 6 11.02 12.60 8.02
CA THR A 6 9.79 12.59 8.82
C THR A 6 8.78 11.64 8.18
N LEU A 7 8.53 10.46 8.76
CA LEU A 7 7.49 9.56 8.30
C LEU A 7 6.17 10.15 8.77
N LYS A 8 5.61 11.11 8.03
CA LYS A 8 4.26 11.65 8.26
C LYS A 8 3.23 10.52 8.10
N LEU A 9 2.96 9.76 9.17
CA LEU A 9 1.88 8.78 9.31
C LEU A 9 0.50 9.44 9.51
N THR A 10 0.21 10.50 8.76
CA THR A 10 -1.17 10.94 8.59
C THR A 10 -1.85 9.91 7.68
N LEU A 11 -2.78 9.12 8.21
CA LEU A 11 -3.52 8.09 7.45
C LEU A 11 -4.19 8.69 6.20
N PRO A 12 -4.34 7.93 5.09
CA PRO A 12 -3.88 6.55 4.84
C PRO A 12 -2.74 6.52 3.80
N LYS A 13 -1.55 7.02 4.11
CA LYS A 13 -0.36 6.55 3.36
C LYS A 13 -0.01 5.15 3.87
N LEU A 14 -0.52 4.10 3.23
CA LEU A 14 -0.08 2.73 3.49
C LEU A 14 1.38 2.63 3.06
N MET A 15 2.29 2.98 3.97
CA MET A 15 3.70 2.74 3.77
C MET A 15 3.92 1.23 3.71
N VAL A 16 4.56 0.75 2.65
CA VAL A 16 4.95 -0.65 2.46
C VAL A 16 6.47 -0.76 2.40
N GLY A 17 7.06 -1.70 3.15
CA GLY A 17 8.49 -1.99 2.97
C GLY A 17 9.28 -2.39 4.23
N LYS A 18 10.60 -2.46 4.04
CA LYS A 18 11.57 -2.86 5.07
C LYS A 18 11.69 -1.84 6.20
N ASP A 19 11.62 -0.54 5.88
CA ASP A 19 11.52 0.52 6.91
C ASP A 19 10.31 0.31 7.80
N VAL A 20 9.16 0.01 7.21
CA VAL A 20 7.92 -0.15 7.94
C VAL A 20 8.01 -1.30 8.93
N GLU A 21 8.55 -2.42 8.49
CA GLU A 21 8.81 -3.52 9.38
C GLU A 21 9.79 -3.14 10.50
N ALA A 22 10.89 -2.46 10.17
CA ALA A 22 11.89 -2.04 11.16
C ALA A 22 11.28 -1.14 12.26
N HIS A 23 10.51 -0.12 11.87
CA HIS A 23 9.86 0.78 12.81
C HIS A 23 8.84 0.06 13.69
N LYS A 24 8.14 -0.95 13.15
CA LYS A 24 7.22 -1.77 13.96
C LYS A 24 7.93 -2.61 15.01
N ARG A 25 9.07 -3.20 14.65
CA ARG A 25 9.89 -3.93 15.61
C ARG A 25 10.38 -2.99 16.72
N GLY A 26 10.81 -1.77 16.35
CA GLY A 26 11.21 -0.73 17.30
C GLY A 26 10.08 -0.36 18.27
N VAL A 27 8.89 -0.02 17.75
CA VAL A 27 7.72 0.30 18.59
C VAL A 27 7.28 -0.90 19.45
N ALA A 28 7.23 -2.11 18.89
CA ALA A 28 6.86 -3.31 19.63
C ALA A 28 7.77 -3.54 20.83
N ARG A 29 9.09 -3.33 20.65
CA ARG A 29 10.07 -3.44 21.73
C ARG A 29 9.99 -2.30 22.73
N ALA A 30 9.92 -1.05 22.26
CA ALA A 30 9.81 0.11 23.12
C ALA A 30 8.59 0.03 24.05
N LEU A 31 7.48 -0.54 23.57
CA LEU A 31 6.26 -0.76 24.35
C LEU A 31 6.23 -2.08 25.13
N GLY A 32 7.19 -2.99 24.93
CA GLY A 32 7.09 -4.36 25.44
C GLY A 32 5.86 -5.12 24.92
N SER A 33 5.37 -4.80 23.71
CA SER A 33 4.12 -5.32 23.16
C SER A 33 4.27 -6.73 22.58
N GLY A 34 4.04 -7.75 23.42
CA GLY A 34 3.98 -9.15 22.98
C GLY A 34 2.87 -9.41 21.94
N ARG A 35 1.76 -8.66 22.02
CA ARG A 35 0.67 -8.70 21.04
C ARG A 35 1.13 -8.22 19.66
N LEU A 36 1.80 -7.07 19.58
CA LEU A 36 2.28 -6.54 18.30
C LEU A 36 3.35 -7.46 17.70
N THR A 37 4.25 -7.99 18.53
CA THR A 37 5.25 -9.00 18.13
C THR A 37 4.58 -10.24 17.52
N THR A 38 3.51 -10.73 18.14
CA THR A 38 2.72 -11.88 17.65
C THR A 38 1.98 -11.57 16.35
N LEU A 39 1.43 -10.36 16.21
CA LEU A 39 0.77 -9.94 14.97
C LEU A 39 1.76 -9.85 13.81
N MET A 40 2.96 -9.33 14.05
CA MET A 40 4.02 -9.25 13.04
C MET A 40 4.50 -10.61 12.57
N SER A 41 4.45 -11.65 13.41
CA SER A 41 4.84 -13.01 13.02
C SER A 41 3.75 -13.74 12.25
N LYS A 42 2.47 -13.46 12.53
CA LYS A 42 1.32 -14.16 11.93
C LYS A 42 0.71 -13.49 10.70
N ALA A 43 0.84 -12.17 10.58
CA ALA A 43 0.13 -11.39 9.56
C ALA A 43 1.11 -10.65 8.62
N PRO A 44 1.39 -11.18 7.41
CA PRO A 44 2.29 -10.55 6.43
C PRO A 44 1.92 -9.10 6.08
N ILE A 45 0.62 -8.78 6.14
CA ILE A 45 0.07 -7.45 5.86
C ILE A 45 0.46 -6.49 7.00
N VAL A 46 0.22 -6.89 8.24
CA VAL A 46 0.62 -6.13 9.44
C VAL A 46 2.13 -6.01 9.54
N ARG A 47 2.90 -6.91 8.93
CA ARG A 47 4.35 -6.76 8.81
C ARG A 47 4.73 -5.66 7.80
N ARG A 48 4.00 -5.57 6.68
CA ARG A 48 4.30 -4.65 5.59
C ARG A 48 3.66 -3.26 5.68
N THR A 49 2.52 -3.05 6.35
CA THR A 49 1.80 -1.74 6.35
C THR A 49 1.60 -1.09 7.71
N PHE A 50 1.69 0.24 7.80
CA PHE A 50 1.23 0.98 8.99
C PHE A 50 -0.31 1.01 9.03
N GLY A 51 -0.92 -0.06 9.54
CA GLY A 51 -2.38 -0.12 9.74
C GLY A 51 -2.84 0.69 10.96
N VAL A 52 -4.16 0.91 11.09
CA VAL A 52 -4.79 1.70 12.17
C VAL A 52 -4.34 1.22 13.56
N PHE A 53 -4.26 -0.10 13.78
CA PHE A 53 -3.77 -0.67 15.04
C PHE A 53 -2.36 -0.19 15.41
N PHE A 54 -1.47 -0.09 14.42
CA PHE A 54 -0.11 0.35 14.68
C PHE A 54 -0.03 1.85 14.95
N VAL A 55 -0.88 2.66 14.33
CA VAL A 55 -0.99 4.09 14.63
C VAL A 55 -1.36 4.29 16.10
N THR A 56 -2.27 3.47 16.65
CA THR A 56 -2.61 3.49 18.09
C THR A 56 -1.39 3.18 18.96
N ASP A 57 -0.58 2.19 18.60
CA ASP A 57 0.64 1.87 19.34
C ASP A 57 1.67 3.02 19.27
N VAL A 58 1.82 3.67 18.12
CA VAL A 58 2.69 4.87 17.99
C VAL A 58 2.19 6.00 18.89
N LYS A 59 0.88 6.27 18.92
CA LYS A 59 0.30 7.29 19.79
C LYS A 59 0.57 7.00 21.26
N ARG A 60 0.42 5.73 21.67
CA ARG A 60 0.72 5.28 23.03
C ARG A 60 2.19 5.47 23.38
N LEU A 61 3.11 5.15 22.47
CA LEU A 61 4.53 5.39 22.68
C LEU A 61 4.82 6.90 22.85
N GLN A 62 4.23 7.73 21.99
CA GLN A 62 4.38 9.18 22.04
C GLN A 62 3.86 9.76 23.36
N GLU A 63 2.74 9.25 23.85
CA GLU A 63 2.18 9.58 25.16
C GLU A 63 3.16 9.24 26.29
N LEU A 64 3.69 8.02 26.32
CA LEU A 64 4.65 7.57 27.34
C LEU A 64 5.95 8.40 27.34
N ALA A 65 6.36 8.90 26.19
CA ALA A 65 7.53 9.76 26.03
C ALA A 65 7.23 11.26 26.25
N GLY A 66 5.99 11.64 26.59
CA GLY A 66 5.62 13.04 26.83
C GLY A 66 5.66 13.93 25.59
N ILE A 67 5.50 13.35 24.38
CA ILE A 67 5.49 14.09 23.11
C ILE A 67 4.10 14.05 22.43
N SER A 68 3.92 14.86 21.39
CA SER A 68 2.65 14.95 20.66
C SER A 68 2.21 13.60 20.08
N GLN A 69 1.00 13.17 20.45
CA GLN A 69 0.36 11.90 20.04
C GLN A 69 -0.21 11.94 18.61
N SER A 70 0.61 12.40 17.68
CA SER A 70 0.30 12.51 16.26
C SER A 70 0.05 11.15 15.59
N GLY A 71 0.55 10.05 16.17
CA GLY A 71 0.60 8.74 15.53
C GLY A 71 1.61 8.66 14.40
N VAL A 72 2.46 9.69 14.25
CA VAL A 72 3.44 9.95 13.18
C VAL A 72 4.86 9.64 13.66
N ILE A 73 5.59 8.77 12.97
CA ILE A 73 7.00 8.53 13.28
C ILE A 73 7.86 9.61 12.59
N GLY A 74 7.87 10.79 13.19
CA GLY A 74 8.83 11.85 12.85
C GLY A 74 10.22 11.57 13.39
N PRO A 75 11.20 12.45 13.17
CA PRO A 75 12.57 12.29 13.66
C PRO A 75 12.63 12.00 15.17
N VAL A 76 11.87 12.76 15.97
CA VAL A 76 11.80 12.57 17.43
C VAL A 76 11.31 11.17 17.79
N THR A 77 10.20 10.70 17.19
CA THR A 77 9.66 9.37 17.47
C THR A 77 10.55 8.25 16.91
N HIS A 78 11.24 8.50 15.79
CA HIS A 78 12.24 7.58 15.25
C HIS A 78 13.38 7.37 16.24
N ASP A 79 13.95 8.46 16.76
CA ASP A 79 15.07 8.40 17.69
C ASP A 79 14.66 7.67 18.98
N LEU A 80 13.44 7.92 19.48
CA LEU A 80 12.88 7.19 20.62
C LEU A 80 12.85 5.67 20.43
N ILE A 81 12.51 5.18 19.22
CA ILE A 81 12.44 3.73 18.98
C ILE A 81 13.75 3.14 18.49
N TYR A 82 14.69 3.96 18.03
CA TYR A 82 15.94 3.50 17.43
C TYR A 82 16.76 2.69 18.43
N ASP A 83 16.83 3.15 19.68
CA ASP A 83 17.54 2.47 20.77
C ASP A 83 16.88 1.13 21.17
N HIS A 84 15.62 0.91 20.77
CA HIS A 84 14.89 -0.33 21.00
C HIS A 84 14.87 -1.25 19.77
N MET A 85 15.51 -0.88 18.67
CA MET A 85 15.58 -1.73 17.47
C MET A 85 16.52 -2.92 17.68
N ASP A 86 16.15 -4.09 17.14
CA ASP A 86 17.06 -5.22 17.05
C ASP A 86 17.89 -5.21 15.78
N ASP A 87 18.88 -6.12 15.73
CA ASP A 87 19.75 -6.31 14.56
C ASP A 87 18.96 -6.49 13.27
N LEU A 88 17.80 -7.17 13.32
CA LEU A 88 16.92 -7.31 12.16
C LEU A 88 16.30 -5.97 11.74
N ALA A 89 15.76 -5.19 12.67
CA ALA A 89 15.21 -3.86 12.38
C ALA A 89 16.29 -2.91 11.83
N VAL A 90 17.47 -2.87 12.44
CA VAL A 90 18.60 -2.06 11.97
C VAL A 90 19.03 -2.49 10.57
N ARG A 91 19.12 -3.81 10.32
CA ARG A 91 19.44 -4.34 8.99
C ARG A 91 18.38 -3.94 7.96
N LEU A 92 17.10 -4.05 8.30
CA LEU A 92 16.00 -3.66 7.41
C LEU A 92 16.03 -2.16 7.07
N LEU A 93 16.38 -1.29 8.02
CA LEU A 93 16.61 0.14 7.75
C LEU A 93 17.80 0.36 6.82
N LYS A 94 18.91 -0.35 7.02
CA LYS A 94 20.08 -0.27 6.13
C LYS A 94 19.74 -0.73 4.71
N GLU A 95 19.06 -1.87 4.58
CA GLU A 95 18.60 -2.40 3.30
C GLU A 95 17.59 -1.45 2.63
N TYR A 96 16.73 -0.79 3.42
CA TYR A 96 15.83 0.24 2.93
C TYR A 96 16.58 1.49 2.44
N ALA A 97 17.55 1.98 3.21
CA ALA A 97 18.37 3.13 2.85
C ALA A 97 19.21 2.87 1.59
N ALA A 98 19.69 1.63 1.42
CA ALA A 98 20.41 1.18 0.24
C ALA A 98 19.50 0.87 -0.97
N SER A 99 18.17 0.80 -0.77
CA SER A 99 17.26 0.48 -1.87
C SER A 99 17.14 1.65 -2.84
N VAL A 100 17.49 1.41 -4.10
CA VAL A 100 17.19 2.35 -5.19
C VAL A 100 15.68 2.37 -5.37
N ARG A 101 15.04 3.45 -4.90
CA ARG A 101 13.60 3.61 -5.12
C ARG A 101 13.34 3.87 -6.59
N PRO A 102 12.42 3.13 -7.22
CA PRO A 102 11.94 3.53 -8.52
C PRO A 102 11.34 4.94 -8.40
N ARG A 103 11.82 5.88 -9.23
CA ARG A 103 11.13 7.15 -9.45
C ARG A 103 9.66 6.85 -9.75
N LEU A 104 8.76 7.40 -8.94
CA LEU A 104 7.32 7.23 -9.11
C LEU A 104 6.90 7.78 -10.47
N VAL A 105 5.99 7.06 -11.11
CA VAL A 105 5.31 7.53 -12.33
C VAL A 105 4.04 8.22 -11.88
N GLU A 106 3.86 9.46 -12.30
CA GLU A 106 2.66 10.23 -12.00
C GLU A 106 1.49 9.75 -12.90
N PRO A 107 0.27 9.61 -12.35
CA PRO A 107 -0.93 9.46 -13.17
C PRO A 107 -1.12 10.65 -14.13
N ASN A 108 -1.73 10.44 -15.29
CA ASN A 108 -2.06 11.50 -16.24
C ASN A 108 -2.96 12.58 -15.59
N GLN A 109 -3.79 12.19 -14.62
CA GLN A 109 -4.64 13.07 -13.83
C GLN A 109 -3.91 13.70 -12.60
N GLY A 110 -2.60 13.46 -12.45
CA GLY A 110 -1.75 13.98 -11.38
C GLY A 110 -1.76 13.14 -10.10
N PHE A 111 -0.75 13.30 -9.24
CA PHE A 111 -0.64 12.52 -7.99
C PHE A 111 -1.85 12.66 -7.05
N ASN A 112 -2.52 13.81 -7.05
CA ASN A 112 -3.69 14.07 -6.21
C ASN A 112 -4.94 13.31 -6.65
N SER A 113 -4.95 12.74 -7.86
CA SER A 113 -6.07 11.95 -8.37
C SER A 113 -6.10 10.52 -7.81
N LEU A 114 -4.95 10.00 -7.37
CA LEU A 114 -4.81 8.63 -6.89
C LEU A 114 -4.34 8.64 -5.44
N HIS A 115 -5.00 7.84 -4.62
CA HIS A 115 -4.62 7.72 -3.24
C HIS A 115 -3.20 7.18 -3.10
N SER A 116 -2.39 7.83 -2.26
CA SER A 116 -0.93 7.61 -2.25
C SER A 116 -0.47 6.21 -1.86
N SER A 117 -1.34 5.41 -1.23
CA SER A 117 -1.08 3.97 -1.02
C SER A 117 -0.91 3.19 -2.32
N LEU A 118 -1.47 3.67 -3.43
CA LEU A 118 -1.49 2.99 -4.73
C LEU A 118 -0.43 3.50 -5.71
N TRP A 119 0.33 4.55 -5.38
CA TRP A 119 1.33 5.12 -6.30
C TRP A 119 2.42 4.14 -6.71
N GLU A 120 2.87 3.27 -5.81
CA GLU A 120 3.87 2.25 -6.14
C GLU A 120 3.28 1.17 -7.05
N ALA A 121 2.09 0.67 -6.72
CA ALA A 121 1.36 -0.29 -7.55
C ALA A 121 1.15 0.25 -8.97
N TYR A 122 0.67 1.48 -9.08
CA TYR A 122 0.51 2.19 -10.34
C TYR A 122 1.85 2.32 -11.09
N THR A 123 2.92 2.77 -10.40
CA THR A 123 4.27 2.90 -10.98
C THR A 123 4.80 1.58 -11.53
N ILE A 124 4.55 0.47 -10.82
CA ILE A 124 4.95 -0.87 -11.26
C ILE A 124 4.27 -1.20 -12.59
N GLY A 125 2.94 -1.02 -12.69
CA GLY A 125 2.21 -1.33 -13.91
C GLY A 125 2.61 -0.44 -15.10
N ARG A 126 2.81 0.86 -14.88
CA ARG A 126 3.32 1.77 -15.92
C ARG A 126 4.70 1.38 -16.42
N ARG A 127 5.59 0.95 -15.54
CA ARG A 127 6.94 0.45 -15.90
C ARG A 127 6.91 -0.91 -16.61
N MET A 128 5.85 -1.69 -16.42
CA MET A 128 5.60 -2.92 -17.19
C MET A 128 5.03 -2.63 -18.59
N GLY A 129 4.80 -1.36 -18.94
CA GLY A 129 4.33 -0.96 -20.26
C GLY A 129 2.80 -0.85 -20.40
N LEU A 130 2.04 -1.06 -19.32
CA LEU A 130 0.57 -0.91 -19.33
C LEU A 130 0.20 0.57 -19.40
N SER A 131 -0.71 0.99 -20.27
CA SER A 131 -1.12 2.39 -20.44
C SER A 131 -1.97 2.90 -19.28
N ASP A 132 -1.94 4.22 -19.02
CA ASP A 132 -2.82 4.83 -18.02
C ASP A 132 -4.21 5.06 -18.64
N LEU A 133 -5.27 4.51 -18.03
CA LEU A 133 -6.66 4.73 -18.43
C LEU A 133 -7.44 5.62 -17.47
N GLY A 134 -6.84 5.99 -16.32
CA GLY A 134 -7.44 6.89 -15.35
C GLY A 134 -7.43 6.37 -13.92
N THR A 135 -7.68 7.31 -13.02
CA THR A 135 -7.69 7.15 -11.57
C THR A 135 -9.01 7.70 -11.02
N TYR A 136 -9.19 9.01 -10.92
CA TYR A 136 -10.39 9.62 -10.35
C TYR A 136 -11.46 9.90 -11.41
N ASN A 137 -12.65 9.36 -11.16
CA ASN A 137 -13.85 9.65 -11.94
C ASN A 137 -15.08 9.73 -11.01
N PRO A 138 -15.56 10.94 -10.65
CA PRO A 138 -16.71 11.12 -9.74
C PRO A 138 -18.03 10.60 -10.33
N ALA A 139 -18.10 10.37 -11.63
CA ALA A 139 -19.26 9.79 -12.30
C ALA A 139 -19.23 8.25 -12.34
N SER A 140 -18.14 7.61 -11.92
CA SER A 140 -18.03 6.15 -11.94
C SER A 140 -18.97 5.49 -10.93
N ARG A 141 -19.68 4.44 -11.36
CA ARG A 141 -20.71 3.74 -10.59
C ARG A 141 -20.53 2.23 -10.71
N LEU A 142 -20.85 1.52 -9.62
CA LEU A 142 -21.04 0.08 -9.63
C LEU A 142 -22.36 -0.28 -10.33
N PRO A 143 -22.57 -1.55 -10.73
CA PRO A 143 -23.84 -2.01 -11.30
C PRO A 143 -25.06 -1.75 -10.41
N SER A 144 -24.86 -1.65 -9.09
CA SER A 144 -25.91 -1.28 -8.12
C SER A 144 -26.29 0.20 -8.13
N GLY A 145 -25.60 1.04 -8.91
CA GLY A 145 -25.75 2.50 -8.90
C GLY A 145 -24.98 3.21 -7.78
N ALA A 146 -24.34 2.48 -6.86
CA ALA A 146 -23.48 3.08 -5.83
C ALA A 146 -22.17 3.63 -6.43
N PRO A 147 -21.54 4.65 -5.82
CA PRO A 147 -20.21 5.11 -6.22
C PRO A 147 -19.17 3.97 -6.23
N SER A 148 -18.35 3.91 -7.27
CA SER A 148 -17.21 3.00 -7.32
C SER A 148 -16.01 3.52 -6.51
N ASP A 149 -14.95 2.73 -6.40
CA ASP A 149 -13.65 3.13 -5.85
C ASP A 149 -12.95 4.24 -6.65
N HIS A 150 -13.25 4.39 -7.94
CA HIS A 150 -12.83 5.54 -8.75
C HIS A 150 -13.53 6.84 -8.38
N ALA A 151 -14.70 6.78 -7.73
CA ALA A 151 -15.50 7.97 -7.41
C ALA A 151 -15.14 8.62 -6.07
N VAL A 152 -14.23 8.02 -5.29
CA VAL A 152 -13.68 8.61 -4.06
C VAL A 152 -12.56 9.59 -4.42
N ASN A 153 -12.44 10.72 -3.72
CA ASN A 153 -11.32 11.66 -3.94
C ASN A 153 -10.38 11.70 -2.73
N PRO A 154 -9.08 11.36 -2.87
CA PRO A 154 -8.46 10.80 -4.07
C PRO A 154 -8.98 9.38 -4.36
N ALA A 155 -8.83 8.92 -5.60
CA ALA A 155 -9.35 7.61 -6.02
C ALA A 155 -8.69 6.47 -5.24
N MET A 156 -9.50 5.50 -4.84
CA MET A 156 -9.04 4.27 -4.22
C MET A 156 -8.82 3.15 -5.23
N ALA A 157 -8.79 3.49 -6.53
CA ALA A 157 -8.48 2.58 -7.61
C ALA A 157 -7.84 3.29 -8.80
N PHE A 158 -7.27 2.48 -9.69
CA PHE A 158 -6.74 2.91 -10.98
C PHE A 158 -6.93 1.81 -12.01
N ASP A 159 -7.03 2.21 -13.27
CA ASP A 159 -7.10 1.32 -14.42
C ASP A 159 -5.85 1.44 -15.29
N LEU A 160 -5.26 0.30 -15.62
CA LEU A 160 -4.15 0.22 -16.55
C LEU A 160 -4.50 -0.60 -17.79
N GLY A 161 -4.41 0.02 -18.95
CA GLY A 161 -4.77 -0.55 -20.23
C GLY A 161 -3.67 -1.39 -20.86
N PHE A 162 -4.08 -2.27 -21.76
CA PHE A 162 -3.18 -3.07 -22.59
C PHE A 162 -3.82 -3.39 -23.93
N SER A 163 -2.98 -3.70 -24.92
CA SER A 163 -3.39 -4.14 -26.25
C SER A 163 -2.55 -5.35 -26.67
N PRO A 164 -3.14 -6.36 -27.34
CA PRO A 164 -4.57 -6.53 -27.58
C PRO A 164 -5.35 -6.80 -26.28
N GLY A 165 -6.63 -6.44 -26.26
CA GLY A 165 -7.53 -6.66 -25.13
C GLY A 165 -7.97 -8.13 -25.04
N THR A 166 -7.10 -8.99 -24.50
CA THR A 166 -7.30 -10.43 -24.38
C THR A 166 -7.49 -10.92 -22.93
N GLY A 167 -7.78 -9.98 -22.02
CA GLY A 167 -8.04 -10.27 -20.61
C GLY A 167 -6.91 -11.07 -19.96
N TRP A 168 -7.27 -12.19 -19.31
CA TRP A 168 -6.33 -13.07 -18.61
C TRP A 168 -5.22 -13.66 -19.49
N ASN A 169 -5.41 -13.69 -20.81
CA ASN A 169 -4.42 -14.22 -21.75
C ASN A 169 -3.33 -13.20 -22.10
N ASN A 170 -3.48 -11.92 -21.74
CA ASN A 170 -2.40 -10.94 -21.89
C ASN A 170 -1.32 -11.19 -20.82
N ILE A 171 -0.14 -11.63 -21.24
CA ILE A 171 0.95 -12.06 -20.34
C ILE A 171 1.39 -10.94 -19.40
N THR A 172 1.56 -9.72 -19.91
CA THR A 172 1.99 -8.56 -19.12
C THR A 172 0.93 -8.15 -18.10
N ALA A 173 -0.33 -8.08 -18.54
CA ALA A 173 -1.45 -7.75 -17.66
C ALA A 173 -1.62 -8.80 -16.56
N ARG A 174 -1.53 -10.09 -16.90
CA ARG A 174 -1.60 -11.19 -15.93
C ARG A 174 -0.46 -11.12 -14.93
N ALA A 175 0.77 -10.94 -15.37
CA ALA A 175 1.93 -10.82 -14.49
C ALA A 175 1.79 -9.61 -13.54
N PHE A 176 1.24 -8.48 -14.03
CA PHE A 176 0.93 -7.34 -13.18
C PHE A 176 -0.16 -7.68 -12.15
N ALA A 177 -1.29 -8.25 -12.58
CA ALA A 177 -2.40 -8.60 -11.72
C ALA A 177 -2.01 -9.60 -10.61
N GLU A 178 -1.23 -10.62 -10.96
CA GLU A 178 -0.66 -11.59 -10.02
C GLU A 178 0.33 -10.93 -9.04
N LYS A 179 1.10 -9.93 -9.51
CA LYS A 179 2.00 -9.17 -8.64
C LYS A 179 1.26 -8.25 -7.67
N MET A 180 0.06 -7.78 -8.04
CA MET A 180 -0.80 -6.97 -7.17
C MET A 180 -1.60 -7.84 -6.20
N ALA A 181 -1.96 -9.06 -6.60
CA ALA A 181 -2.59 -10.03 -5.71
C ALA A 181 -1.71 -10.31 -4.49
N GLY A 182 -2.29 -10.14 -3.30
CA GLY A 182 -1.60 -10.34 -2.02
C GLY A 182 -0.70 -9.17 -1.59
N ARG A 183 -0.60 -8.09 -2.38
CA ARG A 183 0.01 -6.84 -1.91
C ARG A 183 -0.78 -6.26 -0.75
N ALA A 184 -0.10 -5.54 0.13
CA ALA A 184 -0.68 -5.13 1.40
C ALA A 184 -1.61 -3.91 1.24
N GLU A 185 -1.42 -3.13 0.19
CA GLU A 185 -2.24 -1.98 -0.19
C GLU A 185 -3.46 -2.36 -1.04
N THR A 186 -3.46 -3.52 -1.70
CA THR A 186 -4.48 -3.92 -2.69
C THR A 186 -5.65 -4.63 -2.03
N GLU A 187 -6.88 -4.12 -2.18
CA GLU A 187 -8.10 -4.78 -1.71
C GLU A 187 -8.55 -5.88 -2.68
N TYR A 188 -8.63 -5.54 -3.97
CA TYR A 188 -8.94 -6.46 -5.05
C TYR A 188 -8.32 -6.03 -6.39
N VAL A 189 -8.22 -6.98 -7.30
CA VAL A 189 -7.70 -6.80 -8.67
C VAL A 189 -8.63 -7.53 -9.64
N ILE A 190 -8.97 -6.92 -10.77
CA ILE A 190 -9.81 -7.51 -11.81
C ILE A 190 -9.03 -7.52 -13.14
N LEU A 191 -9.07 -8.66 -13.83
CA LEU A 191 -8.51 -8.82 -15.18
C LEU A 191 -9.34 -9.85 -15.95
N GLY A 192 -9.92 -9.44 -17.08
CA GLY A 192 -10.82 -10.26 -17.88
C GLY A 192 -11.99 -10.77 -17.04
N ASP A 193 -12.19 -12.09 -17.05
CA ASP A 193 -13.24 -12.79 -16.30
C ASP A 193 -12.82 -13.20 -14.88
N ARG A 194 -11.75 -12.58 -14.32
CA ARG A 194 -11.21 -12.95 -13.01
C ARG A 194 -11.10 -11.77 -12.07
N ILE A 195 -11.39 -12.04 -10.80
CA ILE A 195 -11.15 -11.13 -9.69
C ILE A 195 -10.38 -11.85 -8.60
N TRP A 196 -9.32 -11.21 -8.11
CA TRP A 196 -8.70 -11.53 -6.84
C TRP A 196 -9.22 -10.56 -5.79
N SER A 197 -9.59 -11.05 -4.62
CA SER A 197 -9.78 -10.18 -3.45
C SER A 197 -9.13 -10.80 -2.23
N ARG A 198 -8.66 -9.94 -1.32
CA ARG A 198 -7.93 -10.35 -0.11
C ARG A 198 -8.55 -11.53 0.64
N ASP A 199 -9.86 -11.51 0.84
CA ASP A 199 -10.55 -12.51 1.66
C ASP A 199 -10.98 -13.78 0.90
N ARG A 200 -10.89 -13.78 -0.43
CA ARG A 200 -11.47 -14.85 -1.27
C ARG A 200 -10.51 -15.43 -2.30
N GLY A 201 -9.32 -14.85 -2.49
CA GLY A 201 -8.41 -15.25 -3.55
C GLY A 201 -8.98 -15.00 -4.95
N TRP A 202 -8.42 -15.70 -5.94
CA TRP A 202 -8.86 -15.66 -7.33
C TRP A 202 -10.17 -16.42 -7.54
N ARG A 203 -11.11 -15.80 -8.22
CA ARG A 203 -12.38 -16.40 -8.63
C ARG A 203 -12.88 -15.80 -9.94
N ARG A 204 -13.91 -16.43 -10.52
CA ARG A 204 -14.62 -15.89 -11.67
C ARG A 204 -15.30 -14.56 -11.32
N TYR A 205 -15.20 -13.60 -12.24
CA TYR A 205 -15.84 -12.31 -12.20
C TYR A 205 -16.73 -12.19 -13.44
N SER A 206 -18.03 -11.98 -13.24
CA SER A 206 -19.03 -12.00 -14.31
C SER A 206 -19.46 -10.62 -14.77
N TYR A 207 -18.98 -9.55 -14.14
CA TYR A 207 -19.25 -8.19 -14.59
C TYR A 207 -18.19 -7.84 -15.66
N GLY A 208 -18.65 -7.61 -16.89
CA GLY A 208 -17.77 -7.43 -18.06
C GLY A 208 -16.89 -6.18 -18.00
N GLY A 209 -16.21 -5.89 -19.12
CA GLY A 209 -15.45 -4.63 -19.31
C GLY A 209 -13.93 -4.72 -19.08
N HIS A 210 -13.41 -5.81 -18.54
CA HIS A 210 -11.99 -5.92 -18.11
C HIS A 210 -11.09 -6.70 -19.09
N GLU A 211 -11.53 -6.89 -20.35
CA GLU A 211 -10.72 -7.57 -21.36
C GLU A 211 -9.57 -6.70 -21.87
N GLY A 212 -9.66 -5.37 -21.78
CA GLY A 212 -8.64 -4.42 -22.26
C GLY A 212 -7.85 -3.69 -21.16
N HIS A 213 -8.11 -3.98 -19.89
CA HIS A 213 -7.44 -3.30 -18.77
C HIS A 213 -7.41 -4.16 -17.49
N VAL A 214 -6.47 -3.83 -16.59
CA VAL A 214 -6.42 -4.33 -15.21
C VAL A 214 -6.96 -3.23 -14.30
N HIS A 215 -7.99 -3.56 -13.53
CA HIS A 215 -8.49 -2.71 -12.45
C HIS A 215 -7.77 -3.10 -11.16
N CYS A 216 -7.20 -2.13 -10.44
CA CYS A 216 -6.58 -2.36 -9.14
C CYS A 216 -7.18 -1.43 -8.09
N SER A 217 -7.78 -2.01 -7.06
CA SER A 217 -8.39 -1.29 -5.94
C SER A 217 -7.56 -1.41 -4.67
N GLY A 218 -7.49 -0.33 -3.90
CA GLY A 218 -6.77 -0.25 -2.63
C GLY A 218 -7.69 -0.40 -1.43
N ILE A 219 -7.12 -0.80 -0.29
CA ILE A 219 -7.86 -0.92 0.98
C ILE A 219 -8.42 0.44 1.40
N ARG A 220 -9.73 0.48 1.63
CA ARG A 220 -10.47 1.61 2.22
C ARG A 220 -10.27 1.73 3.73
#